data_AF-A0A662YNT5-F1
#
_entry.id   AF-A0A662YNT5-F1
#
_cell.length_a   1.000
_cell.length_b   1.000
_cell.length_c   1.000
_cell.angle_alpha   90.00
_cell.angle_beta   90.00
_cell.angle_gamma   90.00
#
_symmetry.space_group_name_H-M   'P 1'
#
loop_
_entity.id
_entity.type
_entity.pdbx_description
1 polymer ?
#
loop_
_entity_poly.entity_id
_entity_poly.type
_entity_poly.pdbx_seq_one_letter_code
_entity_poly.pdbx_strand_id
1 'polypeptide(L)'
;MKNGMPFAFTLQPNESEDLAIDFAIETVEEQFEWYKIVWDITQKEKTKQYKYGCLIVFTARYDYKEIRSFVENKVPNAKGQKVEDFVRYNRKALSRIYPKGQRMDSSNYDPYSLWMCGCHMVALNFQTPDKCMQLNHALFSQNGRSGFVLQPELIRSESYDPYQEKNTVDQIITIRVIGARHLPRQGRSIASPFVEVELCGINSEDNKFKTLVKSDNGLNPVWPAPPEPVQFMVCEPETTFLRFVVHEEDMFSDPNFLAHATFPVKGIKTVTPKSLLELYVALCPSWKMFMASFAFTGYRSVPLKNGFSEDIELASLLVFIDMNQVEKAEEELYSSSTQLRKRQAVLSNEMFLYDTHKNLSRGPYNRDDLMKEFSTNEIQLQKIQDTCKQK
;
A
#
# COMPACT_ATOMS: atom_id res chain seq x y z
N MET A 1 42.19 32.48 -15.55
CA MET A 1 41.12 31.84 -16.35
C MET A 1 41.65 30.54 -16.92
N LYS A 2 41.01 29.42 -16.64
CA LYS A 2 41.31 28.11 -17.23
C LYS A 2 40.13 27.72 -18.11
N ASN A 3 40.37 27.30 -19.35
CA ASN A 3 39.31 26.93 -20.30
C ASN A 3 38.19 27.98 -20.47
N GLY A 4 38.51 29.28 -20.39
CA GLY A 4 37.53 30.37 -20.51
C GLY A 4 36.69 30.65 -19.26
N MET A 5 36.90 29.92 -18.16
CA MET A 5 36.17 30.13 -16.90
C MET A 5 36.87 31.17 -16.01
N PRO A 6 36.12 32.09 -15.37
CA PRO A 6 36.67 33.17 -14.55
C PRO A 6 37.36 32.63 -13.28
N PHE A 7 36.76 31.64 -12.63
CA PHE A 7 37.28 31.00 -11.42
C PHE A 7 37.36 29.49 -11.62
N ALA A 8 38.53 28.92 -11.32
CA ALA A 8 38.76 27.50 -11.38
C ALA A 8 39.86 27.09 -10.40
N PHE A 9 39.78 25.88 -9.85
CA PHE A 9 40.82 25.28 -9.03
C PHE A 9 41.10 23.84 -9.47
N THR A 10 42.31 23.36 -9.23
CA THR A 10 42.71 21.98 -9.55
C THR A 10 42.87 21.19 -8.26
N LEU A 11 42.21 20.04 -8.16
CA LEU A 11 42.54 19.05 -7.14
C LEU A 11 43.64 18.14 -7.69
N GLN A 12 44.81 18.20 -7.04
CA GLN A 12 45.92 17.32 -7.33
C GLN A 12 45.90 16.13 -6.36
N PRO A 13 45.85 14.89 -6.87
CA PRO A 13 45.97 13.71 -6.03
C PRO A 13 47.38 13.59 -5.44
N ASN A 14 47.50 12.93 -4.29
CA ASN A 14 48.79 12.70 -3.64
C ASN A 14 49.61 11.60 -4.34
N GLU A 15 48.93 10.69 -5.04
CA GLU A 15 49.55 9.61 -5.82
C GLU A 15 49.73 10.07 -7.27
N SER A 16 50.92 9.85 -7.84
CA SER A 16 51.31 10.41 -9.14
C SER A 16 50.65 9.76 -10.35
N GLU A 17 49.96 8.63 -10.17
CA GLU A 17 49.24 7.91 -11.23
C GLU A 17 47.80 8.40 -11.42
N ASP A 18 47.25 9.10 -10.42
CA ASP A 18 45.90 9.64 -10.49
C ASP A 18 45.86 10.97 -11.27
N LEU A 19 44.80 11.15 -12.05
CA LEU A 19 44.61 12.34 -12.85
C LEU A 19 44.18 13.54 -12.00
N ALA A 20 44.82 14.69 -12.23
CA ALA A 20 44.37 15.95 -11.65
C ALA A 20 43.03 16.37 -12.25
N ILE A 21 42.11 16.82 -11.39
CA ILE A 21 40.75 17.22 -11.79
C ILE A 21 40.61 18.72 -11.65
N ASP A 22 40.10 19.37 -12.70
CA ASP A 22 39.80 20.79 -12.71
C ASP A 22 38.32 21.06 -12.41
N PHE A 23 38.07 21.97 -11.47
CA PHE A 23 36.74 22.43 -11.11
C PHE A 23 36.60 23.90 -11.49
N ALA A 24 35.57 24.21 -12.27
CA ALA A 24 35.16 25.59 -12.55
C ALA A 24 34.08 26.02 -11.56
N ILE A 25 34.08 27.30 -11.17
CA ILE A 25 33.16 27.86 -10.19
C ILE A 25 32.61 29.18 -10.70
N GLU A 26 31.37 29.50 -10.30
CA GLU A 26 30.68 30.74 -10.66
C GLU A 26 31.17 31.97 -9.88
N THR A 27 31.56 31.80 -8.60
CA THR A 27 31.95 32.92 -7.70
C THR A 27 33.24 32.65 -6.90
N VAL A 28 33.88 33.72 -6.43
CA VAL A 28 35.09 33.64 -5.57
C VAL A 28 34.74 33.14 -4.18
N GLU A 29 33.58 33.51 -3.67
CA GLU A 29 33.06 33.09 -2.36
C GLU A 29 32.88 31.57 -2.34
N GLU A 30 32.29 31.02 -3.39
CA GLU A 30 32.14 29.58 -3.54
C GLU A 30 33.52 28.89 -3.65
N GLN A 31 34.48 29.48 -4.35
CA GLN A 31 35.86 28.97 -4.39
C GLN A 31 36.49 28.84 -2.99
N PHE A 32 36.27 29.84 -2.15
CA PHE A 32 36.80 29.84 -0.78
C PHE A 32 36.11 28.79 0.11
N GLU A 33 34.80 28.61 -0.03
CA GLU A 33 34.06 27.58 0.71
C GLU A 33 34.45 26.16 0.29
N TRP A 34 34.60 25.91 -1.03
CA TRP A 34 35.12 24.63 -1.53
C TRP A 34 36.51 24.33 -0.99
N TYR A 35 37.41 25.33 -0.98
CA TYR A 35 38.75 25.17 -0.43
C TYR A 35 38.72 24.74 1.05
N LYS A 36 37.94 25.41 1.90
CA LYS A 36 37.82 25.06 3.33
C LYS A 36 37.31 23.64 3.52
N ILE A 37 36.26 23.25 2.79
CA ILE A 37 35.63 21.93 2.92
C ILE A 37 36.62 20.84 2.50
N VAL A 38 37.25 20.98 1.33
CA VAL A 38 38.22 19.99 0.84
C VAL A 38 39.42 19.88 1.78
N TRP A 39 39.92 21.02 2.28
CA TRP A 39 41.00 21.05 3.25
C TRP A 39 40.62 20.28 4.52
N ASP A 40 39.47 20.59 5.12
CA ASP A 40 38.99 19.94 6.34
C ASP A 40 38.78 18.43 6.17
N ILE A 41 38.21 17.99 5.04
CA ILE A 41 38.05 16.57 4.71
C ILE A 41 39.43 15.90 4.64
N THR A 42 40.38 16.51 3.93
CA THR A 42 41.74 15.98 3.77
C THR A 42 42.44 15.84 5.13
N GLN A 43 42.25 16.79 6.04
CA GLN A 43 42.82 16.72 7.40
C GLN A 43 42.13 15.65 8.27
N LYS A 44 40.81 15.51 8.17
CA LYS A 44 40.05 14.46 8.90
C LYS A 44 40.43 13.05 8.44
N GLU A 45 40.64 12.87 7.13
CA GLU A 45 41.09 11.60 6.58
C GLU A 45 42.48 11.22 7.11
N LYS A 46 43.42 12.17 7.07
CA LYS A 46 44.78 12.00 7.61
C LYS A 46 44.78 11.66 9.10
N THR A 47 43.76 12.07 9.86
CA THR A 47 43.65 11.85 11.30
C THR A 47 42.75 10.66 11.69
N LYS A 48 42.18 9.92 10.72
CA LYS A 48 41.29 8.74 10.92
C LYS A 48 40.18 8.94 11.96
N GLN A 49 39.66 10.16 12.11
CA GLN A 49 38.69 10.47 13.15
C GLN A 49 37.25 10.22 12.66
N TYR A 50 36.85 8.95 12.59
CA TYR A 50 35.49 8.56 12.25
C TYR A 50 34.66 8.22 13.50
N LYS A 51 33.69 9.06 13.84
CA LYS A 51 32.61 8.69 14.77
C LYS A 51 31.39 8.23 13.97
N TYR A 52 31.21 6.92 13.85
CA TYR A 52 29.95 6.35 13.39
C TYR A 52 29.23 5.68 14.56
N GLY A 53 28.16 6.31 15.01
CA GLY A 53 27.32 5.78 16.07
C GLY A 53 25.91 6.34 15.95
N CYS A 54 25.10 5.75 15.07
CA CYS A 54 23.65 5.86 15.18
C CYS A 54 23.12 4.49 15.61
N LEU A 55 23.26 4.20 16.90
CA LEU A 55 22.61 3.05 17.53
C LEU A 55 21.15 3.46 17.74
N ILE A 56 20.23 2.95 16.91
CA ILE A 56 18.80 3.05 17.21
C ILE A 56 18.53 2.02 18.31
N VAL A 57 18.41 2.50 19.55
CA VAL A 57 17.92 1.70 20.67
C VAL A 57 16.40 1.82 20.69
N PHE A 58 15.70 0.74 20.34
CA PHE A 58 14.27 0.63 20.61
C PHE A 58 14.10 0.44 22.12
N THR A 59 14.01 1.54 22.87
CA THR A 59 13.71 1.47 24.30
C THR A 59 12.27 1.00 24.49
N ALA A 60 12.04 0.09 25.45
CA ALA A 60 10.74 -0.51 25.76
C ALA A 60 9.69 0.48 26.31
N ARG A 61 10.06 1.76 26.49
CA ARG A 61 9.15 2.82 26.92
C ARG A 61 8.94 3.79 25.75
N TYR A 62 7.70 3.91 25.33
CA TYR A 62 7.24 4.91 24.37
C TYR A 62 5.88 5.43 24.81
N ASP A 63 5.66 6.74 24.68
CA ASP A 63 4.38 7.39 24.92
C ASP A 63 3.65 7.55 23.56
N TYR A 64 2.32 7.44 23.56
CA TYR A 64 1.51 7.63 22.35
C TYR A 64 1.59 9.07 21.80
N LYS A 65 2.11 10.00 22.62
CA LYS A 65 2.38 11.39 22.24
C LYS A 65 3.68 11.58 21.47
N GLU A 66 4.56 10.58 21.45
CA GLU A 66 5.85 10.67 20.77
C GLU A 66 5.77 10.10 19.35
N ILE A 67 6.36 10.85 18.41
CA ILE A 67 6.52 10.42 17.02
C ILE A 67 8.00 10.11 16.77
N ARG A 68 8.31 8.92 16.26
CA ARG A 68 9.67 8.55 15.88
C ARG A 68 9.86 8.60 14.37
N SER A 69 10.97 9.19 13.93
CA SER A 69 11.34 9.29 12.51
C SER A 69 12.48 8.34 12.16
N PHE A 70 12.38 7.68 11.00
CA PHE A 70 13.32 6.69 10.52
C PHE A 70 13.68 6.96 9.05
N VAL A 71 14.96 6.78 8.71
CA VAL A 71 15.40 6.73 7.31
C VAL A 71 15.01 5.36 6.74
N GLU A 72 14.62 5.29 5.46
CA GLU A 72 14.18 4.04 4.78
C GLU A 72 15.07 2.82 5.07
N ASN A 73 16.40 3.00 5.14
CA ASN A 73 17.37 1.92 5.32
C ASN A 73 17.66 1.57 6.79
N LYS A 74 17.05 2.29 7.73
CA LYS A 74 17.19 2.07 9.17
C LYS A 74 15.96 1.38 9.78
N VAL A 75 14.94 1.10 8.96
CA VAL A 75 13.78 0.33 9.40
C VAL A 75 14.16 -1.16 9.45
N PRO A 76 13.72 -1.91 10.48
CA PRO A 76 13.94 -3.36 10.53
C PRO A 76 13.39 -4.05 9.27
N ASN A 77 14.28 -4.66 8.50
CA ASN A 77 13.99 -5.20 7.15
C ASN A 77 14.11 -6.73 7.06
N ALA A 78 14.25 -7.43 8.20
CA ALA A 78 14.41 -8.87 8.25
C ALA A 78 13.75 -9.47 9.50
N LYS A 79 13.23 -10.70 9.37
CA LYS A 79 12.60 -11.46 10.46
C LYS A 79 13.45 -11.42 11.74
N GLY A 80 12.81 -11.11 12.86
CA GLY A 80 13.43 -11.13 14.18
C GLY A 80 12.78 -10.17 15.17
N GLN A 81 13.27 -10.18 16.41
CA GLN A 81 12.68 -9.43 17.53
C GLN A 81 12.50 -7.93 17.24
N LYS A 82 13.44 -7.33 16.49
CA LYS A 82 13.39 -5.90 16.14
C LYS A 82 12.18 -5.54 15.27
N VAL A 83 11.75 -6.44 14.37
CA VAL A 83 10.54 -6.22 13.56
C VAL A 83 9.31 -6.33 14.45
N GLU A 84 9.23 -7.37 15.27
CA GLU A 84 8.07 -7.57 16.15
C GLU A 84 7.87 -6.38 17.10
N ASP A 85 8.96 -5.89 17.69
CA ASP A 85 8.94 -4.70 18.54
C ASP A 85 8.52 -3.44 17.77
N PHE A 86 8.94 -3.31 16.51
CA PHE A 86 8.58 -2.19 15.64
C PHE A 86 7.11 -2.20 15.24
N VAL A 87 6.57 -3.37 14.87
CA VAL A 87 5.14 -3.54 14.59
C VAL A 87 4.33 -3.28 15.86
N ARG A 88 4.77 -3.79 17.02
CA ARG A 88 4.13 -3.53 18.32
C ARG A 88 4.14 -2.04 18.67
N TYR A 89 5.23 -1.34 18.39
CA TYR A 89 5.33 0.13 18.53
C TYR A 89 4.30 0.83 17.65
N ASN A 90 4.21 0.46 16.36
CA ASN A 90 3.29 1.07 15.41
C ASN A 90 1.80 0.83 15.74
N ARG A 91 1.45 -0.20 16.55
CA ARG A 91 0.07 -0.37 17.03
C ARG A 91 -0.35 0.67 18.07
N LYS A 92 0.61 1.36 18.71
CA LYS A 92 0.37 2.24 19.87
C LYS A 92 0.93 3.65 19.72
N ALA A 93 1.80 3.88 18.74
CA ALA A 93 2.46 5.17 18.51
C ALA A 93 2.75 5.38 17.02
N LEU A 94 2.99 6.63 16.63
CA LEU A 94 3.16 7.01 15.23
C LEU A 94 4.64 6.98 14.79
N SER A 95 4.87 6.42 13.61
CA SER A 95 6.16 6.41 12.94
C SER A 95 6.13 7.22 11.65
N ARG A 96 7.23 7.95 11.40
CA ARG A 96 7.50 8.67 10.15
C ARG A 96 8.71 8.10 9.45
N ILE A 97 8.56 7.70 8.20
CA ILE A 97 9.63 7.12 7.40
C ILE A 97 9.91 8.08 6.25
N TYR A 98 11.18 8.31 5.91
CA TYR A 98 11.56 9.23 4.86
C TYR A 98 12.73 8.72 4.01
N PRO A 99 12.87 9.21 2.75
CA PRO A 99 13.89 8.71 1.84
C PRO A 99 15.30 8.94 2.37
N LYS A 100 16.24 8.06 2.01
CA LYS A 100 17.66 8.26 2.33
C LYS A 100 18.25 9.45 1.55
N GLY A 101 19.21 10.13 2.15
CA GLY A 101 19.86 11.31 1.54
C GLY A 101 20.58 11.03 0.22
N GLN A 102 20.93 9.78 -0.09
CA GLN A 102 21.53 9.44 -1.39
C GLN A 102 20.56 9.53 -2.58
N ARG A 103 19.25 9.65 -2.35
CA ARG A 103 18.24 9.81 -3.42
C ARG A 103 18.19 11.26 -3.90
N MET A 104 19.31 11.74 -4.43
CA MET A 104 19.46 13.10 -4.96
C MET A 104 18.56 13.32 -6.19
N ASP A 105 18.21 12.25 -6.89
CA ASP A 105 17.24 12.22 -7.99
C ASP A 105 15.78 12.29 -7.54
N SER A 106 15.52 12.37 -6.23
CA SER A 106 14.18 12.32 -5.65
C SER A 106 13.40 11.01 -5.94
N SER A 107 14.08 9.91 -6.28
CA SER A 107 13.44 8.59 -6.42
C SER A 107 12.74 8.18 -5.13
N ASN A 108 11.67 7.38 -5.21
CA ASN A 108 11.02 6.81 -4.03
C ASN A 108 11.53 5.41 -3.68
N TYR A 109 11.40 5.06 -2.40
CA TYR A 109 11.49 3.69 -1.92
C TYR A 109 10.12 3.01 -2.00
N ASP A 110 10.08 1.68 -1.93
CA ASP A 110 8.82 0.93 -1.90
C ASP A 110 8.08 1.16 -0.56
N PRO A 111 6.88 1.77 -0.57
CA PRO A 111 6.13 2.03 0.65
C PRO A 111 5.41 0.78 1.18
N TYR A 112 5.24 -0.27 0.36
CA TYR A 112 4.40 -1.41 0.68
C TYR A 112 4.85 -2.14 1.95
N SER A 113 6.12 -2.54 1.99
CA SER A 113 6.73 -3.23 3.15
C SER A 113 6.57 -2.46 4.47
N LEU A 114 6.58 -1.12 4.40
CA LEU A 114 6.45 -0.24 5.57
C LEU A 114 5.00 -0.14 6.02
N TRP A 115 4.05 -0.06 5.09
CA TRP A 115 2.62 -0.17 5.43
C TRP A 115 2.32 -1.52 6.09
N MET A 116 2.93 -2.61 5.61
CA MET A 116 2.78 -3.94 6.23
C MET A 116 3.36 -4.00 7.64
N CYS A 117 4.35 -3.18 7.97
CA CYS A 117 4.86 -3.02 9.34
C CYS A 117 4.01 -2.07 10.21
N GLY A 118 2.89 -1.54 9.70
CA GLY A 118 2.02 -0.61 10.41
C GLY A 118 2.51 0.84 10.41
N CYS A 119 3.48 1.20 9.56
CA CYS A 119 3.97 2.58 9.49
C CYS A 119 2.90 3.54 8.98
N HIS A 120 2.82 4.74 9.56
CA HIS A 120 1.73 5.68 9.32
C HIS A 120 2.12 6.76 8.31
N MET A 121 3.21 7.47 8.60
CA MET A 121 3.70 8.58 7.78
C MET A 121 4.85 8.10 6.91
N VAL A 122 4.52 7.31 5.88
CA VAL A 122 5.49 6.84 4.89
C VAL A 122 5.69 7.94 3.85
N ALA A 123 6.64 8.84 4.12
CA ALA A 123 6.85 10.04 3.32
C ALA A 123 7.57 9.69 2.01
N LEU A 124 6.95 10.06 0.90
CA LEU A 124 7.46 9.91 -0.47
C LEU A 124 7.68 11.30 -1.09
N ASN A 125 8.52 11.37 -2.10
CA ASN A 125 8.74 12.52 -2.96
C ASN A 125 7.57 12.66 -3.94
N PHE A 126 6.58 13.48 -3.59
CA PHE A 126 5.34 13.71 -4.37
C PHE A 126 5.59 14.25 -5.79
N GLN A 127 6.72 14.92 -6.01
CA GLN A 127 7.12 15.43 -7.31
C GLN A 127 7.55 14.33 -8.29
N THR A 128 7.76 13.10 -7.83
CA THR A 128 8.30 12.00 -8.65
C THR A 128 7.16 11.06 -9.10
N PRO A 129 6.85 10.99 -10.41
CA PRO A 129 5.75 10.21 -10.96
C PRO A 129 6.10 8.71 -11.12
N ASP A 130 6.51 8.07 -10.03
CA ASP A 130 6.93 6.66 -10.05
C ASP A 130 5.84 5.69 -9.54
N LYS A 131 6.14 4.38 -9.63
CA LYS A 131 5.24 3.32 -9.17
C LYS A 131 4.83 3.49 -7.71
N CYS A 132 5.75 3.93 -6.85
CA CYS A 132 5.50 4.10 -5.42
C CYS A 132 4.49 5.23 -5.17
N MET A 133 4.61 6.35 -5.88
CA MET A 133 3.64 7.44 -5.80
C MET A 133 2.26 7.02 -6.33
N GLN A 134 2.23 6.22 -7.40
CA GLN A 134 0.99 5.69 -7.96
C GLN A 134 0.27 4.72 -6.99
N LEU A 135 1.02 3.91 -6.24
CA LEU A 135 0.47 3.08 -5.15
C LEU A 135 -0.05 3.94 -3.99
N ASN A 136 0.69 5.00 -3.62
CA ASN A 136 0.27 5.94 -2.60
C ASN A 136 -1.06 6.62 -2.95
N HIS A 137 -1.19 7.12 -4.19
CA HIS A 137 -2.46 7.67 -4.68
C HIS A 137 -3.59 6.64 -4.68
N ALA A 138 -3.30 5.38 -5.01
CA ALA A 138 -4.30 4.31 -4.99
C ALA A 138 -4.77 3.99 -3.55
N LEU A 139 -3.85 3.86 -2.60
CA LEU A 139 -4.17 3.64 -1.19
C LEU A 139 -5.06 4.76 -0.66
N PHE A 140 -4.62 6.01 -0.81
CA PHE A 140 -5.33 7.20 -0.32
C PHE A 140 -6.47 7.67 -1.23
N SER A 141 -6.79 6.94 -2.32
CA SER A 141 -8.06 7.12 -3.03
C SER A 141 -9.26 6.64 -2.20
N GLN A 142 -9.00 5.76 -1.23
CA GLN A 142 -9.98 5.26 -0.28
C GLN A 142 -10.43 6.35 0.68
N ASN A 143 -11.52 6.08 1.40
CA ASN A 143 -12.06 6.96 2.44
C ASN A 143 -12.21 8.42 1.98
N GLY A 144 -12.72 8.61 0.77
CA GLY A 144 -13.02 9.93 0.20
C GLY A 144 -11.80 10.82 -0.02
N ARG A 145 -10.59 10.26 -0.20
CA ARG A 145 -9.34 11.03 -0.35
C ARG A 145 -9.00 11.93 0.83
N SER A 146 -9.41 11.55 2.04
CA SER A 146 -9.13 12.30 3.27
C SER A 146 -7.65 12.33 3.68
N GLY A 147 -6.81 11.49 3.07
CA GLY A 147 -5.43 11.28 3.51
C GLY A 147 -5.30 10.30 4.69
N PHE A 148 -6.41 9.72 5.17
CA PHE A 148 -6.42 8.74 6.24
C PHE A 148 -7.15 7.46 5.82
N VAL A 149 -6.46 6.32 5.93
CA VAL A 149 -7.02 4.99 5.65
C VAL A 149 -6.81 4.12 6.87
N LEU A 150 -7.89 3.53 7.39
CA LEU A 150 -7.80 2.62 8.53
C LEU A 150 -7.04 1.37 8.12
N GLN A 151 -6.02 1.00 8.89
CA GLN A 151 -5.27 -0.23 8.69
C GLN A 151 -6.19 -1.47 8.81
N PRO A 152 -5.98 -2.50 7.96
CA PRO A 152 -6.59 -3.82 8.10
C PRO A 152 -6.57 -4.35 9.53
N GLU A 153 -7.62 -5.06 9.93
CA GLU A 153 -7.71 -5.64 11.28
C GLU A 153 -6.55 -6.60 11.57
N LEU A 154 -6.13 -7.35 10.55
CA LEU A 154 -5.01 -8.27 10.64
C LEU A 154 -3.72 -7.56 11.11
N ILE A 155 -3.35 -6.42 10.51
CA ILE A 155 -2.12 -5.68 10.87
C ILE A 155 -2.19 -5.17 12.33
N ARG A 156 -3.39 -4.83 12.80
CA ARG A 156 -3.64 -4.34 14.15
C ARG A 156 -3.65 -5.45 15.21
N SER A 157 -3.75 -6.71 14.81
CA SER A 157 -3.75 -7.88 15.70
C SER A 157 -2.38 -8.14 16.32
N GLU A 158 -2.32 -8.59 17.58
CA GLU A 158 -1.05 -8.88 18.27
C GLU A 158 -0.26 -10.01 17.62
N SER A 159 -0.95 -11.01 17.07
CA SER A 159 -0.37 -12.20 16.42
C SER A 159 0.15 -11.98 15.00
N TYR A 160 0.01 -10.77 14.46
CA TYR A 160 0.41 -10.50 13.08
C TYR A 160 1.92 -10.38 12.91
N ASP A 161 2.44 -11.15 11.96
CA ASP A 161 3.81 -11.07 11.46
C ASP A 161 3.80 -10.64 9.97
N PRO A 162 4.39 -9.49 9.62
CA PRO A 162 4.44 -9.00 8.24
C PRO A 162 5.30 -9.86 7.30
N TYR A 163 6.19 -10.71 7.82
CA TYR A 163 7.06 -11.57 7.01
C TYR A 163 6.65 -13.04 7.04
N GLN A 164 5.55 -13.38 7.72
CA GLN A 164 5.01 -14.73 7.67
C GLN A 164 4.65 -15.07 6.22
N GLU A 165 5.08 -16.25 5.74
CA GLU A 165 4.70 -16.74 4.43
C GLU A 165 3.20 -17.00 4.40
N LYS A 166 2.51 -16.39 3.44
CA LYS A 166 1.07 -16.53 3.25
C LYS A 166 0.82 -17.25 1.94
N ASN A 167 0.51 -18.54 2.07
CA ASN A 167 0.23 -19.43 0.94
C ASN A 167 -1.27 -19.70 0.79
N THR A 168 -2.11 -19.20 1.71
CA THR A 168 -3.56 -19.33 1.61
C THR A 168 -4.11 -18.27 0.68
N VAL A 169 -4.70 -18.73 -0.43
CA VAL A 169 -5.38 -17.86 -1.40
C VAL A 169 -6.78 -17.55 -0.87
N ASP A 170 -7.09 -16.28 -0.69
CA ASP A 170 -8.42 -15.82 -0.27
C ASP A 170 -9.31 -15.53 -1.47
N GLN A 171 -8.74 -14.96 -2.54
CA GLN A 171 -9.48 -14.57 -3.74
C GLN A 171 -8.68 -14.90 -5.00
N ILE A 172 -9.40 -15.29 -6.06
CA ILE A 172 -8.85 -15.47 -7.39
C ILE A 172 -9.47 -14.41 -8.30
N ILE A 173 -8.63 -13.55 -8.89
CA ILE A 173 -9.06 -12.53 -9.84
C ILE A 173 -8.73 -13.01 -11.25
N THR A 174 -9.77 -13.22 -12.07
CA THR A 174 -9.61 -13.53 -13.50
C THR A 174 -9.77 -12.25 -14.31
N ILE A 175 -8.77 -11.90 -15.12
CA ILE A 175 -8.75 -10.66 -15.90
C ILE A 175 -8.61 -10.96 -17.38
N ARG A 176 -9.36 -10.24 -18.21
CA ARG A 176 -9.16 -10.18 -19.65
C ARG A 176 -9.14 -8.74 -20.10
N VAL A 177 -7.99 -8.30 -20.62
CA VAL A 177 -7.87 -7.02 -21.31
C VAL A 177 -8.43 -7.18 -22.73
N ILE A 178 -9.43 -6.39 -23.08
CA ILE A 178 -10.14 -6.52 -24.37
C ILE A 178 -9.67 -5.46 -25.35
N GLY A 179 -9.64 -4.19 -24.92
CA GLY A 179 -9.24 -3.09 -25.77
C GLY A 179 -9.00 -1.81 -25.00
N ALA A 180 -8.61 -0.75 -25.69
CA ALA A 180 -8.47 0.59 -25.12
C ALA A 180 -9.10 1.64 -26.03
N ARG A 181 -9.25 2.86 -25.52
CA ARG A 181 -9.62 4.03 -26.31
C ARG A 181 -8.79 5.24 -25.90
N HIS A 182 -8.49 6.12 -26.86
CA HIS A 182 -7.83 7.42 -26.64
C HIS A 182 -6.55 7.32 -25.78
N LEU A 183 -5.68 6.36 -26.07
CA LEU A 183 -4.40 6.29 -25.37
C LEU A 183 -3.57 7.54 -25.65
N PRO A 184 -2.83 8.06 -24.65
CA PRO A 184 -2.01 9.23 -24.85
C PRO A 184 -0.91 8.93 -25.87
N ARG A 185 -0.56 9.92 -26.66
CA ARG A 185 0.49 9.83 -27.69
C ARG A 185 1.76 10.46 -27.15
N GLN A 186 2.87 9.73 -27.16
CA GLN A 186 4.18 10.31 -26.92
C GLN A 186 4.79 10.76 -28.26
N GLY A 187 5.08 12.06 -28.36
CA GLY A 187 5.71 12.63 -29.55
C GLY A 187 4.88 12.56 -30.84
N ARG A 188 5.53 12.21 -31.95
CA ARG A 188 4.97 12.28 -33.32
C ARG A 188 4.67 10.92 -33.95
N SER A 189 5.06 9.80 -33.35
CA SER A 189 4.69 8.46 -33.82
C SER A 189 3.26 8.11 -33.40
N ILE A 190 2.70 7.08 -34.02
CA ILE A 190 1.49 6.43 -33.49
C ILE A 190 1.98 5.41 -32.45
N ALA A 191 1.35 5.40 -31.28
CA ALA A 191 1.72 4.46 -30.24
C ALA A 191 1.47 3.01 -30.68
N SER A 192 2.39 2.12 -30.32
CA SER A 192 2.22 0.67 -30.44
C SER A 192 1.97 0.05 -29.06
N PRO A 193 0.72 0.07 -28.55
CA PRO A 193 0.48 -0.20 -27.15
C PRO A 193 0.43 -1.68 -26.77
N PHE A 194 0.83 -1.96 -25.54
CA PHE A 194 0.50 -3.17 -24.80
C PHE A 194 0.16 -2.84 -23.35
N VAL A 195 -0.54 -3.75 -22.68
CA VAL A 195 -0.98 -3.57 -21.28
C VAL A 195 -0.26 -4.59 -20.40
N GLU A 196 0.39 -4.10 -19.36
CA GLU A 196 0.87 -4.89 -18.24
C GLU A 196 -0.16 -4.81 -17.11
N VAL A 197 -0.57 -5.97 -16.60
CA VAL A 197 -1.43 -6.11 -15.42
C VAL A 197 -0.61 -6.77 -14.34
N GLU A 198 -0.48 -6.13 -13.18
CA GLU A 198 0.29 -6.65 -12.05
C GLU A 198 -0.50 -6.54 -10.73
N LEU A 199 -0.30 -7.53 -9.85
CA LEU A 199 -0.66 -7.39 -8.45
C LEU A 199 0.52 -6.78 -7.67
N CYS A 200 0.26 -5.69 -6.97
CA CYS A 200 1.21 -5.12 -6.02
C CYS A 200 0.76 -5.51 -4.62
N GLY A 201 1.53 -6.34 -3.94
CA GLY A 201 1.12 -7.00 -2.72
C GLY A 201 2.18 -7.98 -2.24
N ILE A 202 1.75 -8.93 -1.40
CA ILE A 202 2.54 -10.14 -1.12
C ILE A 202 2.71 -10.93 -2.42
N ASN A 203 3.91 -11.44 -2.68
CA ASN A 203 4.25 -12.23 -3.87
C ASN A 203 4.02 -11.47 -5.20
N SER A 204 4.31 -10.16 -5.24
CA SER A 204 4.08 -9.31 -6.42
C SER A 204 4.96 -9.64 -7.63
N GLU A 205 6.11 -10.29 -7.43
CA GLU A 205 7.04 -10.59 -8.54
C GLU A 205 6.51 -11.70 -9.45
N ASP A 206 5.73 -12.63 -8.91
CA ASP A 206 5.20 -13.78 -9.65
C ASP A 206 3.86 -13.49 -10.36
N ASN A 207 3.25 -12.33 -10.09
CA ASN A 207 1.87 -12.03 -10.47
C ASN A 207 1.79 -10.87 -11.48
N LYS A 208 2.37 -11.09 -12.67
CA LYS A 208 2.32 -10.14 -13.79
C LYS A 208 1.88 -10.81 -15.08
N PHE A 209 1.08 -10.09 -15.86
CA PHE A 209 0.64 -10.49 -17.19
C PHE A 209 0.83 -9.35 -18.17
N LYS A 210 1.30 -9.65 -19.38
CA LYS A 210 1.43 -8.70 -20.48
C LYS A 210 0.60 -9.15 -21.67
N THR A 211 -0.14 -8.23 -22.27
CA THR A 211 -0.78 -8.49 -23.57
C THR A 211 0.25 -8.49 -24.69
N LEU A 212 -0.15 -8.97 -25.87
CA LEU A 212 0.59 -8.74 -27.10
C LEU A 212 0.64 -7.23 -27.43
N VAL A 213 1.65 -6.83 -28.20
CA VAL A 213 1.78 -5.47 -28.71
C VAL A 213 0.85 -5.27 -29.90
N LYS A 214 0.19 -4.11 -29.96
CA LYS A 214 -0.62 -3.70 -31.10
C LYS A 214 0.10 -2.60 -31.85
N SER A 215 0.58 -2.91 -33.05
CA SER A 215 1.30 -1.96 -33.90
C SER A 215 0.41 -0.78 -34.30
N ASP A 216 0.94 0.44 -34.16
CA ASP A 216 0.41 1.69 -34.71
C ASP A 216 -1.09 1.91 -34.43
N ASN A 217 -1.57 1.57 -33.23
CA ASN A 217 -2.96 1.79 -32.84
C ASN A 217 -3.11 2.23 -31.37
N GLY A 218 -3.00 3.54 -31.12
CA GLY A 218 -3.32 4.14 -29.81
C GLY A 218 -4.80 4.56 -29.65
N LEU A 219 -5.58 4.67 -30.72
CA LEU A 219 -6.93 5.23 -30.65
C LEU A 219 -7.97 4.22 -30.18
N ASN A 220 -7.89 2.98 -30.68
CA ASN A 220 -8.85 1.91 -30.38
C ASN A 220 -8.25 0.49 -30.51
N PRO A 221 -7.11 0.20 -29.86
CA PRO A 221 -6.52 -1.13 -29.92
C PRO A 221 -7.44 -2.18 -29.30
N VAL A 222 -7.42 -3.39 -29.88
CA VAL A 222 -8.13 -4.57 -29.38
C VAL A 222 -7.14 -5.72 -29.28
N TRP A 223 -7.05 -6.34 -28.10
CA TRP A 223 -6.18 -7.47 -27.82
C TRP A 223 -6.96 -8.79 -27.90
N PRO A 224 -6.38 -9.83 -28.55
CA PRO A 224 -7.01 -11.14 -28.58
C PRO A 224 -7.08 -11.74 -27.19
N ALA A 225 -8.03 -12.66 -26.97
CA ALA A 225 -8.06 -13.44 -25.75
C ALA A 225 -6.79 -14.30 -25.66
N PRO A 226 -6.12 -14.35 -24.50
CA PRO A 226 -5.08 -15.34 -24.26
C PRO A 226 -5.67 -16.76 -24.30
N PRO A 227 -4.86 -17.78 -24.66
CA PRO A 227 -5.33 -19.17 -24.74
C PRO A 227 -5.79 -19.71 -23.39
N GLU A 228 -5.13 -19.28 -22.31
CA GLU A 228 -5.50 -19.60 -20.93
C GLU A 228 -6.02 -18.35 -20.23
N PRO A 229 -7.01 -18.49 -19.33
CA PRO A 229 -7.51 -17.37 -18.54
C PRO A 229 -6.40 -16.83 -17.64
N VAL A 230 -6.21 -15.51 -17.65
CA VAL A 230 -5.23 -14.86 -16.77
C VAL A 230 -5.81 -14.77 -15.38
N GLN A 231 -5.26 -15.56 -14.47
CA GLN A 231 -5.70 -15.64 -13.08
C GLN A 231 -4.61 -15.14 -12.15
N PHE A 232 -5.02 -14.29 -11.22
CA PHE A 232 -4.16 -13.78 -10.16
C PHE A 232 -4.65 -14.29 -8.82
N MET A 233 -3.74 -14.90 -8.05
CA MET A 233 -4.04 -15.42 -6.71
C MET A 233 -3.76 -14.33 -5.68
N VAL A 234 -4.79 -13.92 -4.94
CA VAL A 234 -4.71 -12.89 -3.91
C VAL A 234 -4.81 -13.54 -2.54
N CYS A 235 -3.71 -13.50 -1.79
CA CYS A 235 -3.69 -13.98 -0.40
C CYS A 235 -4.32 -12.95 0.56
N GLU A 236 -4.14 -11.65 0.30
CA GLU A 236 -4.61 -10.59 1.20
C GLU A 236 -5.29 -9.45 0.43
N PRO A 237 -6.61 -9.51 0.20
CA PRO A 237 -7.31 -8.52 -0.61
C PRO A 237 -7.35 -7.12 0.03
N GLU A 238 -7.20 -7.00 1.36
CA GLU A 238 -7.20 -5.71 2.05
C GLU A 238 -5.91 -4.91 1.85
N THR A 239 -4.80 -5.58 1.54
CA THR A 239 -3.47 -4.97 1.39
C THR A 239 -2.99 -5.00 -0.07
N THR A 240 -3.61 -5.80 -0.94
CA THR A 240 -3.21 -5.94 -2.34
C THR A 240 -3.81 -4.86 -3.25
N PHE A 241 -3.04 -4.43 -4.25
CA PHE A 241 -3.47 -3.52 -5.30
C PHE A 241 -3.43 -4.22 -6.66
N LEU A 242 -4.44 -3.98 -7.47
CA LEU A 242 -4.47 -4.35 -8.88
C LEU A 242 -4.06 -3.14 -9.72
N ARG A 243 -3.04 -3.31 -10.54
CA ARG A 243 -2.44 -2.23 -11.32
C ARG A 243 -2.40 -2.57 -12.80
N PHE A 244 -2.94 -1.68 -13.61
CA PHE A 244 -2.87 -1.68 -15.07
C PHE A 244 -1.86 -0.63 -15.49
N VAL A 245 -0.92 -0.99 -16.35
CA VAL A 245 0.04 -0.06 -16.94
C VAL A 245 0.02 -0.24 -18.44
N VAL A 246 -0.26 0.84 -19.16
CA VAL A 246 -0.18 0.86 -20.62
C VAL A 246 1.20 1.36 -20.97
N HIS A 247 1.88 0.62 -21.83
CA HIS A 247 3.16 1.00 -22.41
C HIS A 247 3.02 1.08 -23.93
N GLU A 248 3.89 1.84 -24.57
CA GLU A 248 4.20 1.69 -25.99
C GLU A 248 5.55 1.01 -26.15
N GLU A 249 5.66 0.17 -27.17
CA GLU A 249 6.95 -0.34 -27.63
C GLU A 249 7.50 0.60 -28.70
N ASP A 250 8.72 1.08 -28.50
CA ASP A 250 9.38 1.95 -29.48
C ASP A 250 10.14 1.16 -30.57
N MET A 251 10.87 1.88 -31.43
CA MET A 251 11.63 1.28 -32.54
C MET A 251 12.79 0.40 -32.08
N PHE A 252 13.19 0.49 -30.82
CA PHE A 252 14.25 -0.31 -30.19
C PHE A 252 13.68 -1.44 -29.32
N SER A 253 12.37 -1.66 -29.37
CA SER A 253 11.65 -2.60 -28.51
C SER A 253 11.72 -2.25 -27.02
N ASP A 254 12.02 -0.99 -26.68
CA ASP A 254 12.01 -0.53 -25.31
C ASP A 254 10.59 -0.11 -24.89
N PRO A 255 10.13 -0.56 -23.70
CA PRO A 255 8.79 -0.25 -23.21
C PRO A 255 8.76 1.16 -22.59
N ASN A 256 8.02 2.07 -23.21
CA ASN A 256 7.81 3.42 -22.71
C ASN A 256 6.45 3.55 -22.03
N PHE A 257 6.43 4.10 -20.82
CA PHE A 257 5.21 4.29 -20.03
C PHE A 257 4.24 5.25 -20.74
N LEU A 258 2.98 4.86 -20.95
CA LEU A 258 1.94 5.74 -21.49
C LEU A 258 0.97 6.23 -20.40
N ALA A 259 0.41 5.28 -19.65
CA ALA A 259 -0.62 5.57 -18.66
C ALA A 259 -0.73 4.44 -17.63
N HIS A 260 -1.41 4.69 -16.52
CA HIS A 260 -1.71 3.65 -15.53
C HIS A 260 -3.10 3.78 -14.93
N ALA A 261 -3.54 2.73 -14.25
CA ALA A 261 -4.66 2.76 -13.33
C ALA A 261 -4.40 1.75 -12.21
N THR A 262 -4.43 2.22 -10.97
CA THR A 262 -4.10 1.39 -9.79
C THR A 262 -5.26 1.43 -8.80
N PHE A 263 -5.72 0.27 -8.36
CA PHE A 263 -6.89 0.12 -7.49
C PHE A 263 -6.58 -0.81 -6.32
N PRO A 264 -6.98 -0.48 -5.08
CA PRO A 264 -7.01 -1.46 -3.99
C PRO A 264 -7.97 -2.61 -4.34
N VAL A 265 -7.56 -3.87 -4.16
CA VAL A 265 -8.39 -5.04 -4.49
C VAL A 265 -9.68 -5.05 -3.69
N LYS A 266 -9.64 -4.68 -2.40
CA LYS A 266 -10.82 -4.48 -1.54
C LYS A 266 -11.88 -3.54 -2.12
N GLY A 267 -11.48 -2.59 -2.97
CA GLY A 267 -12.39 -1.65 -3.64
C GLY A 267 -13.15 -2.25 -4.82
N ILE A 268 -12.75 -3.42 -5.31
CA ILE A 268 -13.39 -4.14 -6.41
C ILE A 268 -14.50 -5.00 -5.82
N LYS A 269 -15.75 -4.62 -6.05
CA LYS A 269 -16.93 -5.29 -5.50
C LYS A 269 -17.37 -6.43 -6.41
N THR A 270 -17.55 -7.61 -5.85
CA THR A 270 -18.26 -8.71 -6.50
C THR A 270 -19.76 -8.41 -6.56
N VAL A 271 -20.38 -8.61 -7.72
CA VAL A 271 -21.85 -8.65 -7.78
C VAL A 271 -22.28 -10.03 -7.34
N THR A 272 -22.75 -10.17 -6.10
CA THR A 272 -23.48 -11.36 -5.65
C THR A 272 -24.98 -11.11 -5.79
N PRO A 273 -25.82 -12.14 -5.99
CA PRO A 273 -27.28 -11.98 -6.00
C PRO A 273 -27.82 -11.29 -4.73
N LYS A 274 -27.12 -11.49 -3.60
CA LYS A 274 -27.43 -10.87 -2.31
C LYS A 274 -27.11 -9.36 -2.29
N SER A 275 -25.97 -8.95 -2.87
CA SER A 275 -25.61 -7.53 -2.97
C SER A 275 -26.49 -6.77 -3.96
N LEU A 276 -27.01 -7.43 -5.00
CA LEU A 276 -28.03 -6.85 -5.88
C LEU A 276 -29.35 -6.57 -5.14
N LEU A 277 -29.78 -7.47 -4.25
CA LEU A 277 -31.00 -7.28 -3.45
C LEU A 277 -30.84 -6.14 -2.43
N GLU A 278 -29.68 -6.04 -1.77
CA GLU A 278 -29.35 -4.94 -0.86
C GLU A 278 -29.22 -3.59 -1.59
N LEU A 279 -28.62 -3.56 -2.78
CA LEU A 279 -28.55 -2.35 -3.62
C LEU A 279 -29.96 -1.92 -4.07
N TYR A 280 -30.81 -2.87 -4.46
CA TYR A 280 -32.17 -2.59 -4.92
C TYR A 280 -33.05 -1.98 -3.81
N VAL A 281 -32.84 -2.38 -2.55
CA VAL A 281 -33.53 -1.81 -1.38
C VAL A 281 -32.96 -0.45 -0.96
N ALA A 282 -31.67 -0.19 -1.19
CA ALA A 282 -30.99 1.04 -0.76
C ALA A 282 -31.06 2.22 -1.75
N LEU A 283 -31.58 2.02 -2.97
CA LEU A 283 -31.56 3.04 -4.02
C LEU A 283 -32.75 4.01 -3.94
N CYS A 284 -32.53 5.13 -3.25
CA CYS A 284 -33.28 6.37 -3.48
C CYS A 284 -32.88 6.97 -4.85
N PRO A 285 -33.78 7.64 -5.61
CA PRO A 285 -33.54 8.03 -7.00
C PRO A 285 -32.33 8.95 -7.26
N SER A 286 -31.80 9.61 -6.24
CA SER A 286 -30.75 10.63 -6.33
C SER A 286 -29.31 10.11 -6.38
N TRP A 287 -29.06 8.82 -6.14
CA TRP A 287 -27.69 8.28 -5.99
C TRP A 287 -27.11 7.59 -7.23
N LYS A 288 -27.80 7.63 -8.38
CA LYS A 288 -27.33 7.01 -9.63
C LYS A 288 -25.96 7.53 -10.11
N MET A 289 -25.59 8.77 -9.77
CA MET A 289 -24.31 9.37 -10.19
C MET A 289 -23.09 8.89 -9.39
N PHE A 290 -23.25 8.39 -8.16
CA PHE A 290 -22.12 8.06 -7.28
C PHE A 290 -21.62 6.60 -7.43
N MET A 291 -22.34 5.76 -8.17
CA MET A 291 -22.02 4.33 -8.34
C MET A 291 -20.98 4.05 -9.45
N ALA A 292 -20.67 5.04 -10.29
CA ALA A 292 -19.75 4.87 -11.42
C ALA A 292 -18.27 4.64 -11.01
N SER A 293 -17.93 4.79 -9.74
CA SER A 293 -16.56 4.62 -9.22
C SER A 293 -16.30 3.30 -8.50
N PHE A 294 -17.27 2.38 -8.44
CA PHE A 294 -17.08 1.06 -7.86
C PHE A 294 -16.83 0.03 -8.98
N ALA A 295 -15.66 -0.61 -8.94
CA ALA A 295 -15.30 -1.67 -9.88
C ALA A 295 -16.12 -2.92 -9.55
N PHE A 296 -17.25 -3.11 -10.24
CA PHE A 296 -18.05 -4.33 -10.11
C PHE A 296 -17.49 -5.46 -11.01
N THR A 297 -17.70 -6.75 -10.72
CA THR A 297 -17.32 -7.85 -11.65
C THR A 297 -18.08 -7.81 -12.99
N GLY A 298 -17.46 -8.29 -14.07
CA GLY A 298 -17.96 -8.27 -15.45
C GLY A 298 -17.17 -7.32 -16.37
N TYR A 299 -17.82 -6.83 -17.42
CA TYR A 299 -17.21 -5.87 -18.36
C TYR A 299 -17.13 -4.47 -17.75
N ARG A 300 -15.94 -3.90 -17.64
CA ARG A 300 -15.69 -2.59 -17.02
C ARG A 300 -14.78 -1.71 -17.86
N SER A 301 -15.04 -0.41 -17.75
CA SER A 301 -14.13 0.63 -18.20
C SER A 301 -13.16 0.93 -17.07
N VAL A 302 -11.86 0.95 -17.38
CA VAL A 302 -10.79 1.34 -16.46
C VAL A 302 -10.26 2.69 -16.94
N PRO A 303 -10.64 3.81 -16.30
CA PRO A 303 -10.11 5.13 -16.64
C PRO A 303 -8.60 5.18 -16.40
N LEU A 304 -7.87 5.73 -17.35
CA LEU A 304 -6.42 5.81 -17.33
C LEU A 304 -5.94 7.16 -16.80
N LYS A 305 -4.75 7.13 -16.19
CA LYS A 305 -4.08 8.25 -15.55
C LYS A 305 -2.67 8.44 -16.07
N ASN A 306 -2.17 9.67 -16.02
CA ASN A 306 -0.78 10.00 -16.37
C ASN A 306 0.19 9.56 -15.25
N GLY A 307 1.49 9.81 -15.41
CA GLY A 307 2.50 9.42 -14.41
C GLY A 307 2.25 9.99 -13.01
N PHE A 308 1.59 11.15 -12.91
CA PHE A 308 1.25 11.86 -11.66
C PHE A 308 -0.10 11.43 -11.07
N SER A 309 -0.70 10.35 -11.58
CA SER A 309 -2.02 9.86 -11.15
C SER A 309 -3.19 10.82 -11.40
N GLU A 310 -3.04 11.75 -12.35
CA GLU A 310 -4.10 12.63 -12.85
C GLU A 310 -4.87 11.96 -13.99
N ASP A 311 -6.17 12.21 -14.06
CA ASP A 311 -7.05 11.59 -15.05
C ASP A 311 -6.72 12.06 -16.48
N ILE A 312 -6.60 11.11 -17.41
CA ILE A 312 -6.43 11.41 -18.84
C ILE A 312 -7.81 11.39 -19.48
N GLU A 313 -8.16 12.49 -20.16
CA GLU A 313 -9.45 12.65 -20.80
C GLU A 313 -9.73 11.53 -21.82
N LEU A 314 -10.89 10.87 -21.69
CA LEU A 314 -11.39 9.76 -22.53
C LEU A 314 -10.55 8.48 -22.56
N ALA A 315 -9.32 8.51 -22.06
CA ALA A 315 -8.41 7.38 -22.05
C ALA A 315 -8.92 6.29 -21.11
N SER A 316 -9.19 5.11 -21.66
CA SER A 316 -9.71 3.99 -20.87
C SER A 316 -9.40 2.64 -21.47
N LEU A 317 -9.28 1.62 -20.62
CA LEU A 317 -9.28 0.21 -21.03
C LEU A 317 -10.69 -0.38 -20.88
N LEU A 318 -11.06 -1.26 -21.80
CA LEU A 318 -12.17 -2.18 -21.63
C LEU A 318 -11.60 -3.52 -21.13
N VAL A 319 -12.02 -3.93 -19.94
CA VAL A 319 -11.60 -5.18 -19.31
C VAL A 319 -12.80 -6.01 -18.93
N PHE A 320 -12.65 -7.32 -18.90
CA PHE A 320 -13.53 -8.22 -18.17
C PHE A 320 -12.80 -8.65 -16.90
N ILE A 321 -13.44 -8.48 -15.74
CA ILE A 321 -12.89 -8.86 -14.45
C ILE A 321 -13.88 -9.75 -13.72
N ASP A 322 -13.44 -10.93 -13.31
CA ASP A 322 -14.21 -11.82 -12.46
C ASP A 322 -13.44 -12.10 -11.16
N MET A 323 -14.15 -12.16 -10.04
CA MET A 323 -13.53 -12.33 -8.73
C MET A 323 -14.27 -13.43 -7.98
N ASN A 324 -13.57 -14.51 -7.70
CA ASN A 324 -14.11 -15.65 -6.99
C ASN A 324 -13.47 -15.71 -5.61
N GLN A 325 -14.29 -15.66 -4.56
CA GLN A 325 -13.82 -15.97 -3.21
C GLN A 325 -13.55 -17.47 -3.13
N VAL A 326 -12.41 -17.83 -2.57
CA VAL A 326 -12.16 -19.23 -2.22
C VAL A 326 -12.98 -19.48 -0.96
N GLU A 327 -14.07 -20.25 -1.06
CA GLU A 327 -14.96 -20.51 0.07
C GLU A 327 -14.19 -21.12 1.25
N LYS A 328 -13.88 -20.29 2.26
CA LYS A 328 -13.51 -20.74 3.61
C LYS A 328 -14.79 -20.99 4.41
N ALA A 329 -15.60 -21.95 3.95
CA ALA A 329 -16.94 -22.16 4.51
C ALA A 329 -16.96 -22.64 5.98
N GLU A 330 -15.86 -23.17 6.53
CA GLU A 330 -15.89 -23.81 7.86
C GLU A 330 -15.02 -23.13 8.93
N GLU A 331 -13.89 -22.54 8.58
CA GLU A 331 -12.96 -21.99 9.59
C GLU A 331 -13.34 -20.60 10.11
N GLU A 332 -13.92 -19.72 9.29
CA GLU A 332 -14.29 -18.36 9.73
C GLU A 332 -15.52 -18.35 10.66
N LEU A 333 -16.50 -19.21 10.40
CA LEU A 333 -17.64 -19.39 11.31
C LEU A 333 -17.20 -19.97 12.66
N TYR A 334 -16.28 -20.94 12.64
CA TYR A 334 -15.72 -21.49 13.87
C TYR A 334 -14.81 -20.50 14.60
N SER A 335 -13.99 -19.71 13.90
CA SER A 335 -13.09 -18.72 14.49
C SER A 335 -13.86 -17.52 15.06
N SER A 336 -14.86 -17.02 14.34
CA SER A 336 -15.75 -15.96 14.80
C SER A 336 -16.60 -16.42 16.00
N SER A 337 -17.14 -17.64 15.94
CA SER A 337 -17.83 -18.27 17.08
C SER A 337 -16.92 -18.45 18.30
N THR A 338 -15.68 -18.92 18.12
CA THR A 338 -14.72 -19.06 19.24
C THR A 338 -14.19 -17.74 19.75
N GLN A 339 -14.02 -16.73 18.89
CA GLN A 339 -13.64 -15.37 19.30
C GLN A 339 -14.77 -14.69 20.07
N LEU A 340 -16.03 -14.85 19.64
CA LEU A 340 -17.20 -14.37 20.38
C LEU A 340 -17.33 -15.08 21.73
N ARG A 341 -17.15 -16.41 21.78
CA ARG A 341 -17.13 -17.17 23.05
C ARG A 341 -15.97 -16.75 23.96
N LYS A 342 -14.77 -16.49 23.41
CA LYS A 342 -13.63 -15.97 24.18
C LYS A 342 -13.89 -14.56 24.70
N ARG A 343 -14.47 -13.66 23.90
CA ARG A 343 -14.89 -12.32 24.35
C ARG A 343 -15.97 -12.39 25.43
N GLN A 344 -16.94 -13.29 25.28
CA GLN A 344 -17.99 -13.52 26.28
C GLN A 344 -17.41 -14.08 27.59
N ALA A 345 -16.41 -14.97 27.51
CA ALA A 345 -15.70 -15.49 28.67
C ALA A 345 -14.81 -14.43 29.35
N VAL A 346 -14.18 -13.53 28.58
CA VAL A 346 -13.41 -12.40 29.11
C VAL A 346 -14.33 -11.38 29.78
N LEU A 347 -15.45 -11.02 29.16
CA LEU A 347 -16.46 -10.13 29.77
C LEU A 347 -17.10 -10.75 31.02
N SER A 348 -17.36 -12.06 30.99
CA SER A 348 -17.81 -12.82 32.17
C SER A 348 -16.77 -12.77 33.30
N ASN A 349 -15.50 -13.03 33.00
CA ASN A 349 -14.43 -13.00 34.00
C ASN A 349 -14.10 -11.58 34.48
N GLU A 350 -14.19 -10.57 33.62
CA GLU A 350 -14.07 -9.16 34.03
C GLU A 350 -15.24 -8.73 34.91
N MET A 351 -16.44 -9.24 34.67
CA MET A 351 -17.60 -9.00 35.54
C MET A 351 -17.42 -9.63 36.93
N PHE A 352 -16.66 -10.73 37.04
CA PHE A 352 -16.28 -11.33 38.34
C PHE A 352 -15.10 -10.63 39.04
N LEU A 353 -14.19 -9.99 38.29
CA LEU A 353 -13.03 -9.28 38.86
C LEU A 353 -13.34 -7.82 39.23
N TYR A 354 -14.33 -7.18 38.60
CA TYR A 354 -14.78 -5.85 38.98
C TYR A 354 -15.62 -5.81 40.27
N ASP A 355 -15.99 -6.98 40.81
CA ASP A 355 -16.96 -7.10 41.89
C ASP A 355 -16.36 -7.10 43.31
N THR A 356 -15.11 -6.68 43.50
CA THR A 356 -14.51 -6.63 44.86
C THR A 356 -14.09 -5.29 45.43
N HIS A 357 -14.10 -4.14 44.73
CA HIS A 357 -13.62 -2.92 45.40
C HIS A 357 -14.31 -1.57 45.18
N LYS A 358 -15.44 -1.44 44.45
CA LYS A 358 -15.95 -0.07 44.20
C LYS A 358 -17.46 0.20 44.12
N ASN A 359 -18.35 -0.60 44.73
CA ASN A 359 -19.79 -0.25 44.75
C ASN A 359 -20.57 -0.62 46.03
N LEU A 360 -20.02 -0.36 47.21
CA LEU A 360 -20.81 -0.40 48.46
C LEU A 360 -21.77 0.80 48.65
N SER A 361 -22.18 1.51 47.58
CA SER A 361 -22.97 2.75 47.74
C SER A 361 -24.03 3.03 46.65
N ARG A 362 -24.50 2.04 45.90
CA ARG A 362 -25.74 2.21 45.10
C ARG A 362 -26.67 1.03 45.28
N GLY A 363 -27.93 1.34 45.60
CA GLY A 363 -28.92 0.44 46.18
C GLY A 363 -29.40 -0.72 45.31
N PRO A 364 -30.32 -1.56 45.82
CA PRO A 364 -30.54 -2.94 45.37
C PRO A 364 -31.22 -3.10 43.99
N TYR A 365 -31.54 -2.02 43.29
CA TYR A 365 -32.54 -2.05 42.21
C TYR A 365 -32.01 -2.40 40.80
N ASN A 366 -30.71 -2.65 40.60
CA ASN A 366 -30.16 -2.89 39.25
C ASN A 366 -29.77 -4.35 38.96
N ARG A 367 -29.67 -5.22 39.97
CA ARG A 367 -29.17 -6.60 39.76
C ARG A 367 -30.27 -7.52 39.23
N ASP A 368 -31.48 -7.40 39.75
CA ASP A 368 -32.57 -8.31 39.43
C ASP A 368 -33.16 -8.05 38.03
N ASP A 369 -33.17 -6.80 37.58
CA ASP A 369 -33.60 -6.43 36.23
C ASP A 369 -32.61 -6.92 35.17
N LEU A 370 -31.30 -6.82 35.44
CA LEU A 370 -30.26 -7.35 34.55
C LEU A 370 -30.35 -8.88 34.43
N MET A 371 -30.55 -9.58 35.56
CA MET A 371 -30.71 -11.05 35.57
C MET A 371 -31.98 -11.51 34.84
N LYS A 372 -33.04 -10.72 34.91
CA LYS A 372 -34.26 -10.94 34.12
C LYS A 372 -34.02 -10.77 32.63
N GLU A 373 -33.29 -9.73 32.25
CA GLU A 373 -32.95 -9.46 30.85
C GLU A 373 -32.06 -10.57 30.27
N PHE A 374 -31.06 -11.03 31.04
CA PHE A 374 -30.23 -12.18 30.67
C PHE A 374 -31.05 -13.47 30.49
N SER A 375 -31.93 -13.79 31.43
CA SER A 375 -32.78 -14.97 31.33
C SER A 375 -33.72 -14.91 30.11
N THR A 376 -34.22 -13.71 29.80
CA THR A 376 -35.11 -13.49 28.64
C THR A 376 -34.36 -13.68 27.32
N ASN A 377 -33.12 -13.19 27.25
CA ASN A 377 -32.26 -13.33 26.08
C ASN A 377 -31.79 -14.78 25.86
N GLU A 378 -31.50 -15.54 26.91
CA GLU A 378 -31.18 -16.98 26.79
C GLU A 378 -32.35 -17.79 26.23
N ILE A 379 -33.58 -17.51 26.69
CA ILE A 379 -34.79 -18.19 26.20
C ILE A 379 -35.03 -17.87 24.71
N GLN A 380 -34.77 -16.63 24.29
CA GLN A 380 -34.87 -16.25 22.87
C GLN A 380 -33.81 -16.94 22.02
N LEU A 381 -32.57 -17.04 22.52
CA LEU A 381 -31.49 -17.72 21.82
C LEU A 381 -31.81 -19.21 21.62
N GLN A 382 -32.36 -19.87 22.65
CA GLN A 382 -32.75 -21.27 22.60
C GLN A 382 -33.84 -21.50 21.54
N LYS A 383 -34.85 -20.62 21.48
CA LYS A 383 -35.90 -20.67 20.45
C LYS A 383 -35.35 -20.51 19.03
N ILE A 384 -34.38 -19.63 18.83
CA ILE A 384 -33.74 -19.43 17.53
C ILE A 384 -32.97 -20.69 17.13
N GLN A 385 -32.22 -21.29 18.07
CA GLN A 385 -31.48 -22.53 17.82
C GLN A 385 -32.40 -23.72 17.51
N ASP A 386 -33.53 -23.85 18.19
CA ASP A 386 -34.50 -24.92 17.94
C ASP A 386 -35.20 -24.73 16.58
N THR A 387 -35.47 -23.48 16.19
CA THR A 387 -36.04 -23.15 14.86
C THR A 387 -35.06 -23.46 13.73
N CYS A 388 -33.76 -23.25 13.95
CA CYS A 388 -32.71 -23.57 12.98
C CYS A 388 -32.42 -25.07 12.85
N LYS A 389 -32.77 -25.90 13.86
CA LYS A 389 -32.62 -27.36 13.80
C LYS A 389 -33.80 -28.08 13.16
N GLN A 390 -34.93 -27.39 12.97
CA GLN A 390 -36.15 -27.93 12.33
C GLN A 390 -36.29 -27.56 10.85
N LYS A 391 -35.33 -26.84 10.28
CA LYS A 391 -35.13 -26.67 8.83
C LYS A 391 -33.89 -27.44 8.41
#